data_AF-A0A973TAH5-F1
#
_entry.id   AF-A0A973TAH5-F1
#
_cell.length_a   1.000
_cell.length_b   1.000
_cell.length_c   1.000
_cell.angle_alpha   90.00
_cell.angle_beta   90.00
_cell.angle_gamma   90.00
#
_symmetry.space_group_name_H-M   'P 1'
#
loop_
_entity.id
_entity.type
_entity.pdbx_description
1 polymer ?
#
loop_
_entity_poly.entity_id
_entity_poly.type
_entity_poly.pdbx_seq_one_letter_code
_entity_poly.pdbx_strand_id
1 'polypeptide(L)'
;FPDPFRTLNDMVGIRVITKLPAENAAVANIIKRQRQLFDCRGDREKDIGSIESGTYGYSSRHLILRTIQNEAVKEYQQVFNPDLQPNGSYFFECQIRTIFAHAWSEIEHDIRFKAEDPRAWTPHFDRQFTATAAMLETVESAFADLHERYEEVRSYWDMDGEGALPLTPNRIRDVWRTLLPHVDRKVDDDWGWAAELLAAHGLNETMQLAGLLSANRITEVRKALDHRYSPGPDRLLDDLLLWQYGTKHIDLTAEAPDAVPHPRRDSLLRRLRQIERYRLTKK
;
A
#
# COMPACT_ATOMS: atom_id res chain seq x y z
N PHE A 1 -24.96 -28.55 -28.59
CA PHE A 1 -25.41 -27.19 -28.26
C PHE A 1 -26.33 -26.69 -29.38
N PRO A 2 -27.65 -26.59 -29.17
CA PRO A 2 -28.61 -26.31 -30.25
C PRO A 2 -28.58 -24.86 -30.76
N ASP A 3 -28.02 -23.91 -30.00
CA ASP A 3 -27.73 -22.54 -30.46
C ASP A 3 -26.47 -21.98 -29.75
N PRO A 4 -25.26 -22.26 -30.27
CA PRO A 4 -24.00 -21.88 -29.63
C PRO A 4 -23.85 -20.37 -29.49
N PHE A 5 -24.36 -19.56 -30.42
CA PHE A 5 -24.23 -18.10 -30.38
C PHE A 5 -25.07 -17.44 -29.30
N ARG A 6 -26.13 -18.12 -28.81
CA ARG A 6 -26.90 -17.64 -27.64
C ARG A 6 -26.40 -18.17 -26.30
N THR A 7 -25.54 -19.18 -26.31
CA THR A 7 -25.06 -19.84 -25.07
C THR A 7 -23.59 -19.57 -24.75
N LEU A 8 -22.78 -19.17 -25.74
CA LEU A 8 -21.40 -18.75 -25.55
C LEU A 8 -21.35 -17.27 -25.12
N ASN A 9 -20.81 -17.02 -23.93
CA ASN A 9 -20.72 -15.67 -23.35
C ASN A 9 -19.32 -15.04 -23.49
N ASP A 10 -18.37 -15.79 -24.04
CA ASP A 10 -16.94 -15.52 -24.07
C ASP A 10 -16.38 -15.37 -25.50
N MET A 11 -17.26 -15.26 -26.51
CA MET A 11 -16.85 -14.96 -27.89
C MET A 11 -16.06 -13.65 -27.99
N VAL A 12 -16.40 -12.68 -27.14
CA VAL A 12 -15.61 -11.47 -26.91
C VAL A 12 -15.13 -11.52 -25.47
N GLY A 13 -13.80 -11.61 -25.31
CA GLY A 13 -13.12 -11.59 -24.03
C GLY A 13 -12.35 -10.29 -23.84
N ILE A 14 -12.59 -9.60 -22.73
CA ILE A 14 -11.82 -8.45 -22.28
C ILE A 14 -11.05 -8.86 -21.04
N ARG A 15 -9.77 -8.48 -20.96
CA ARG A 15 -8.96 -8.71 -19.77
C ARG A 15 -8.49 -7.39 -19.19
N VAL A 16 -8.81 -7.16 -17.92
CA VAL A 16 -8.37 -6.00 -17.14
C VAL A 16 -7.34 -6.48 -16.14
N ILE A 17 -6.11 -5.97 -16.27
CA ILE A 17 -4.99 -6.30 -15.40
C ILE A 17 -4.79 -5.20 -14.37
N THR A 18 -4.84 -5.59 -13.10
CA THR A 18 -4.59 -4.74 -11.94
C THR A 18 -3.22 -5.04 -11.33
N LYS A 19 -2.75 -4.17 -10.44
CA LYS A 19 -1.48 -4.36 -9.73
C LYS A 19 -1.70 -5.15 -8.45
N LEU A 20 -2.75 -4.83 -7.70
CA LEU A 20 -3.02 -5.39 -6.37
C LEU A 20 -4.41 -6.05 -6.30
N PRO A 21 -4.57 -7.09 -5.47
CA PRO A 21 -5.85 -7.80 -5.34
C PRO A 21 -7.04 -6.89 -4.99
N ALA A 22 -6.85 -5.90 -4.11
CA ALA A 22 -7.90 -4.98 -3.69
C ALA A 22 -8.50 -4.16 -4.87
N GLU A 23 -7.69 -3.90 -5.91
CA GLU A 23 -8.12 -3.17 -7.10
C GLU A 23 -9.11 -3.98 -7.94
N ASN A 24 -9.06 -5.32 -7.91
CA ASN A 24 -9.98 -6.16 -8.69
C ASN A 24 -11.45 -5.90 -8.33
N ALA A 25 -11.75 -5.79 -7.03
CA ALA A 25 -13.09 -5.49 -6.55
C ALA A 25 -13.51 -4.05 -6.92
N ALA A 26 -12.59 -3.09 -6.82
CA ALA A 26 -12.83 -1.70 -7.20
C ALA A 26 -13.17 -1.58 -8.69
N VAL A 27 -12.35 -2.17 -9.57
CA VAL A 27 -12.57 -2.22 -11.02
C VAL A 27 -13.90 -2.89 -11.36
N ALA A 28 -14.19 -4.05 -10.76
CA ALA A 28 -15.45 -4.75 -11.00
C ALA A 28 -16.66 -3.88 -10.63
N ASN A 29 -16.58 -3.15 -9.52
CA ASN A 29 -17.63 -2.24 -9.09
C ASN A 29 -17.76 -1.02 -10.00
N ILE A 30 -16.65 -0.45 -10.49
CA ILE A 30 -16.67 0.65 -11.46
C ILE A 30 -17.39 0.22 -12.75
N ILE A 31 -17.07 -0.97 -13.27
CA ILE A 31 -17.71 -1.52 -14.48
C ILE A 31 -19.21 -1.76 -14.23
N LYS A 32 -19.57 -2.41 -13.12
CA LYS A 32 -20.98 -2.67 -12.76
C LYS A 32 -21.80 -1.41 -12.50
N ARG A 33 -21.16 -0.28 -12.17
CA ARG A 33 -21.85 1.01 -12.02
C ARG A 33 -22.26 1.63 -13.35
N GLN A 34 -21.68 1.20 -14.48
CA GLN A 34 -22.03 1.66 -15.83
C GLN A 34 -23.34 1.04 -16.34
N ARG A 35 -24.41 1.09 -15.53
CA ARG A 35 -25.70 0.41 -15.78
C ARG A 35 -26.46 0.92 -17.00
N GLN A 36 -26.11 2.10 -17.51
CA GLN A 36 -26.66 2.65 -18.73
C GLN A 36 -26.04 2.02 -19.99
N LEU A 37 -24.82 1.50 -19.86
CA LEU A 37 -24.06 0.90 -20.97
C LEU A 37 -24.09 -0.62 -20.93
N PHE A 38 -24.03 -1.19 -19.73
CA PHE A 38 -23.90 -2.63 -19.52
C PHE A 38 -24.91 -3.16 -18.50
N ASP A 39 -25.48 -4.31 -18.83
CA ASP A 39 -26.29 -5.14 -17.96
C ASP A 39 -25.42 -6.32 -17.47
N CYS A 40 -25.14 -6.38 -16.17
CA CYS A 40 -24.31 -7.41 -15.57
C CYS A 40 -25.15 -8.65 -15.25
N ARG A 41 -24.92 -9.74 -16.00
CA ARG A 41 -25.67 -11.00 -15.91
C ARG A 41 -24.98 -12.06 -15.08
N GLY A 42 -23.69 -11.88 -14.79
CA GLY A 42 -22.95 -12.74 -13.88
C GLY A 42 -21.74 -12.02 -13.31
N ASP A 43 -21.44 -12.31 -12.06
CA ASP A 43 -20.21 -11.91 -11.36
C ASP A 43 -19.76 -13.15 -10.61
N ARG A 44 -18.72 -13.81 -11.14
CA ARG A 44 -18.23 -15.07 -10.61
C ARG A 44 -16.77 -14.91 -10.27
N GLU A 45 -16.43 -15.27 -9.06
CA GLU A 45 -15.06 -15.59 -8.72
C GLU A 45 -14.83 -17.03 -9.17
N LYS A 46 -13.96 -17.21 -10.17
CA LYS A 46 -13.60 -18.51 -10.69
C LYS A 46 -12.19 -18.80 -10.22
N ASP A 47 -12.03 -19.93 -9.54
CA ASP A 47 -10.71 -20.52 -9.35
C ASP A 47 -10.15 -20.86 -10.74
N ILE A 48 -9.00 -20.29 -11.09
CA ILE A 48 -8.24 -20.61 -12.28
C ILE A 48 -7.48 -21.89 -11.96
N GLY A 49 -8.04 -23.01 -12.40
CA GLY A 49 -7.51 -24.34 -12.17
C GLY A 49 -8.60 -25.37 -12.44
N SER A 50 -8.21 -26.57 -12.83
CA SER A 50 -9.17 -27.63 -13.12
C SER A 50 -9.93 -28.03 -11.83
N ILE A 51 -11.18 -27.59 -11.73
CA ILE A 51 -12.15 -28.08 -10.73
C ILE A 51 -12.31 -29.61 -10.85
N GLU A 52 -12.12 -30.17 -12.05
CA GLU A 52 -12.20 -31.62 -12.32
C GLU A 52 -11.05 -32.43 -11.68
N SER A 53 -9.94 -31.79 -11.28
CA SER A 53 -8.81 -32.43 -10.59
C SER A 53 -8.73 -32.08 -9.09
N GLY A 54 -9.72 -31.35 -8.54
CA GLY A 54 -9.76 -30.99 -7.11
C GLY A 54 -8.60 -30.12 -6.65
N THR A 55 -7.95 -29.39 -7.57
CA THR A 55 -6.73 -28.62 -7.30
C THR A 55 -7.06 -27.14 -7.22
N TYR A 56 -6.74 -26.51 -6.10
CA TYR A 56 -6.84 -25.06 -5.90
C TYR A 56 -5.81 -24.35 -6.77
N GLY A 57 -6.24 -23.33 -7.52
CA GLY A 57 -5.40 -22.45 -8.30
C GLY A 57 -5.80 -20.98 -8.11
N TYR A 58 -5.28 -20.07 -8.92
CA TYR A 58 -5.41 -18.63 -8.68
C TYR A 58 -6.85 -18.11 -8.85
N SER A 59 -7.36 -17.23 -8.00
CA SER A 59 -8.69 -16.64 -8.24
C SER A 59 -8.69 -15.60 -9.37
N SER A 60 -9.71 -15.66 -10.24
CA SER A 60 -10.02 -14.61 -11.24
C SER A 60 -11.47 -14.21 -11.15
N ARG A 61 -11.73 -12.90 -11.22
CA ARG A 61 -13.10 -12.38 -11.22
C ARG A 61 -13.61 -12.21 -12.65
N HIS A 62 -14.66 -12.93 -12.99
CA HIS A 62 -15.28 -12.94 -14.31
C HIS A 62 -16.64 -12.24 -14.24
N LEU A 63 -16.78 -11.16 -14.99
CA LEU A 63 -18.07 -10.51 -15.22
C LEU A 63 -18.63 -10.97 -16.56
N ILE A 64 -19.87 -11.45 -16.56
CA ILE A 64 -20.65 -11.67 -17.79
C ILE A 64 -21.50 -10.44 -18.01
N LEU A 65 -21.15 -9.66 -19.01
CA LEU A 65 -21.75 -8.36 -19.31
C LEU A 65 -22.52 -8.45 -20.62
N ARG A 66 -23.57 -7.65 -20.71
CA ARG A 66 -24.35 -7.50 -21.93
C ARG A 66 -24.47 -6.03 -22.29
N THR A 67 -24.12 -5.66 -23.50
CA THR A 67 -24.31 -4.27 -23.97
C THR A 67 -25.78 -3.90 -24.06
N ILE A 68 -26.07 -2.62 -23.87
CA ILE A 68 -27.42 -2.05 -23.99
C ILE A 68 -27.42 -1.08 -25.18
N GLN A 69 -28.17 -1.41 -26.23
CA GLN A 69 -28.40 -0.56 -27.41
C GLN A 69 -27.13 0.04 -28.03
N ASN A 70 -26.00 -0.68 -27.98
CA ASN A 70 -24.72 -0.17 -28.46
C ASN A 70 -24.67 -0.09 -30.00
N GLU A 71 -24.28 1.05 -30.55
CA GLU A 71 -24.30 1.30 -32.00
C GLU A 71 -23.31 0.41 -32.77
N ALA A 72 -22.07 0.23 -32.29
CA ALA A 72 -21.09 -0.65 -32.94
C ALA A 72 -21.58 -2.11 -32.97
N VAL A 73 -22.28 -2.55 -31.93
CA VAL A 73 -22.93 -3.87 -31.91
C VAL A 73 -24.07 -3.94 -32.92
N LYS A 74 -24.88 -2.89 -33.09
CA LYS A 74 -25.94 -2.86 -34.11
C LYS A 74 -25.36 -2.98 -35.52
N GLU A 75 -24.30 -2.23 -35.81
CA GLU A 75 -23.59 -2.30 -37.09
C GLU A 75 -23.07 -3.71 -37.35
N TYR A 76 -22.41 -4.33 -36.36
CA TYR A 76 -21.98 -5.72 -36.44
C TYR A 76 -23.14 -6.68 -36.70
N GLN A 77 -24.25 -6.55 -35.95
CA GLN A 77 -25.43 -7.42 -36.08
C GLN A 77 -26.07 -7.31 -37.47
N GLN A 78 -26.14 -6.11 -38.05
CA GLN A 78 -26.68 -5.88 -39.40
C GLN A 78 -25.88 -6.62 -40.47
N VAL A 79 -24.55 -6.64 -40.34
CA VAL A 79 -23.67 -7.33 -41.29
C VAL A 79 -23.71 -8.84 -41.06
N PHE A 80 -23.68 -9.28 -39.80
CA PHE A 80 -23.56 -10.69 -39.45
C PHE A 80 -24.86 -11.48 -39.67
N ASN A 81 -26.02 -10.89 -39.35
CA ASN A 81 -27.34 -11.51 -39.50
C ASN A 81 -28.37 -10.47 -40.01
N PRO A 82 -28.36 -10.14 -41.31
CA PRO A 82 -29.18 -9.06 -41.87
C PRO A 82 -30.69 -9.29 -41.76
N ASP A 83 -31.12 -10.53 -41.63
CA ASP A 83 -32.54 -10.91 -41.51
C ASP A 83 -33.13 -10.61 -40.11
N LEU A 84 -32.27 -10.35 -39.10
CA LEU A 84 -32.67 -10.04 -37.74
C LEU A 84 -32.51 -8.55 -37.45
N GLN A 85 -33.51 -7.96 -36.78
CA GLN A 85 -33.44 -6.56 -36.37
C GLN A 85 -32.33 -6.36 -35.31
N PRO A 86 -31.35 -5.48 -35.56
CA PRO A 86 -30.24 -5.24 -34.64
C PRO A 86 -30.75 -4.52 -33.38
N ASN A 87 -30.41 -5.07 -32.21
CA ASN A 87 -30.83 -4.52 -30.93
C ASN A 87 -29.67 -3.90 -30.14
N GLY A 88 -28.44 -4.03 -30.63
CA GLY A 88 -27.24 -3.48 -29.98
C GLY A 88 -26.85 -4.21 -28.69
N SER A 89 -27.41 -5.39 -28.46
CA SER A 89 -27.16 -6.22 -27.28
C SER A 89 -26.26 -7.40 -27.63
N TYR A 90 -25.13 -7.51 -26.94
CA TYR A 90 -24.15 -8.56 -27.14
C TYR A 90 -23.52 -8.96 -25.81
N PHE A 91 -23.31 -10.25 -25.62
CA PHE A 91 -22.66 -10.79 -24.44
C PHE A 91 -21.14 -10.78 -24.61
N PHE A 92 -20.43 -10.43 -23.54
CA PHE A 92 -18.99 -10.53 -23.47
C PHE A 92 -18.54 -10.86 -22.05
N GLU A 93 -17.38 -11.50 -21.93
CA GLU A 93 -16.76 -11.79 -20.65
C GLU A 93 -15.67 -10.76 -20.36
N CYS A 94 -15.72 -10.15 -19.18
CA CYS A 94 -14.64 -9.31 -18.67
C CYS A 94 -13.95 -10.03 -17.51
N GLN A 95 -12.69 -10.41 -17.72
CA GLN A 95 -11.83 -11.04 -16.73
C GLN A 95 -10.99 -9.98 -16.02
N ILE A 96 -11.07 -9.92 -14.70
CA ILE A 96 -10.33 -8.96 -13.88
C ILE A 96 -9.36 -9.76 -13.03
N ARG A 97 -8.08 -9.51 -13.23
CA ARG A 97 -6.96 -10.27 -12.65
C ARG A 97 -5.85 -9.32 -12.25
N THR A 98 -5.07 -9.71 -11.25
CA THR A 98 -3.80 -9.06 -11.00
C THR A 98 -2.76 -9.48 -12.05
N ILE A 99 -1.64 -8.77 -12.11
CA ILE A 99 -0.52 -9.12 -12.99
C ILE A 99 0.00 -10.55 -12.71
N PHE A 100 0.05 -10.97 -11.44
CA PHE A 100 0.52 -12.31 -11.08
C PHE A 100 -0.48 -13.40 -11.45
N ALA A 101 -1.77 -13.18 -11.15
CA ALA A 101 -2.85 -14.07 -11.57
C ALA A 101 -2.85 -14.28 -13.10
N HIS A 102 -2.66 -13.19 -13.84
CA HIS A 102 -2.60 -13.24 -15.29
C HIS A 102 -1.39 -14.00 -15.80
N ALA A 103 -0.18 -13.67 -15.31
CA ALA A 103 1.05 -14.36 -15.73
C ALA A 103 0.98 -15.86 -15.43
N TRP A 104 0.51 -16.24 -14.24
CA TRP A 104 0.33 -17.65 -13.88
C TRP A 104 -0.67 -18.34 -14.81
N SER A 105 -1.81 -17.70 -15.08
CA SER A 105 -2.85 -18.28 -15.94
C SER A 105 -2.42 -18.47 -17.39
N GLU A 106 -1.59 -17.57 -17.94
CA GLU A 106 -1.09 -17.72 -19.31
C GLU A 106 -0.08 -18.85 -19.42
N ILE A 107 0.81 -19.00 -18.42
CA ILE A 107 1.79 -20.11 -18.39
C ILE A 107 1.06 -21.45 -18.24
N GLU A 108 0.08 -21.54 -17.34
CA GLU A 108 -0.71 -22.74 -17.14
C GLU A 108 -1.48 -23.13 -18.39
N HIS A 109 -2.16 -22.15 -19.00
CA HIS A 109 -2.91 -22.37 -20.23
C HIS A 109 -1.99 -22.82 -21.38
N ASP A 110 -0.83 -22.19 -21.53
CA ASP A 110 0.13 -22.54 -22.58
C ASP A 110 0.66 -23.96 -22.44
N ILE A 111 0.97 -24.41 -21.22
CA ILE A 111 1.46 -25.76 -20.97
C ILE A 111 0.36 -26.80 -21.19
N ARG A 112 -0.87 -26.54 -20.71
CA ARG A 112 -1.96 -27.53 -20.74
C ARG A 112 -2.65 -27.64 -22.09
N PHE A 113 -2.80 -26.54 -22.82
CA PHE A 113 -3.69 -26.48 -23.98
C PHE A 113 -2.99 -26.22 -25.31
N LYS A 114 -1.83 -25.53 -25.37
CA LYS A 114 -1.16 -25.30 -26.67
C LYS A 114 -0.45 -26.53 -27.23
N ALA A 115 0.00 -27.43 -26.37
CA ALA A 115 0.81 -28.59 -26.79
C ALA A 115 -0.02 -29.83 -27.18
N GLU A 116 -1.34 -29.85 -26.90
CA GLU A 116 -2.21 -31.04 -26.96
C GLU A 116 -1.53 -32.30 -26.36
N ASP A 117 -0.64 -32.12 -25.38
CA ASP A 117 0.18 -33.17 -24.82
C ASP A 117 -0.49 -33.72 -23.56
N PRO A 118 -0.99 -34.97 -23.56
CA PRO A 118 -1.62 -35.56 -22.38
C PRO A 118 -0.72 -35.59 -21.14
N ARG A 119 0.62 -35.53 -21.32
CA ARG A 119 1.60 -35.49 -20.22
C ARG A 119 1.57 -34.16 -19.45
N ALA A 120 0.97 -33.11 -20.01
CA ALA A 120 0.76 -31.84 -19.30
C ALA A 120 -0.25 -31.95 -18.15
N TRP A 121 -1.06 -33.02 -18.13
CA TRP A 121 -2.14 -33.26 -17.16
C TRP A 121 -1.73 -34.27 -16.07
N THR A 122 -0.44 -34.34 -15.74
CA THR A 122 0.03 -35.25 -14.70
C THR A 122 -0.11 -34.65 -13.31
N PRO A 123 -0.30 -35.47 -12.25
CA PRO A 123 -0.35 -34.99 -10.87
C PRO A 123 0.90 -34.22 -10.43
N HIS A 124 2.04 -34.41 -11.13
CA HIS A 124 3.25 -33.64 -10.89
C HIS A 124 3.04 -32.16 -11.25
N PHE A 125 2.52 -31.87 -12.45
CA PHE A 125 2.24 -30.50 -12.89
C PHE A 125 1.13 -29.86 -12.06
N ASP A 126 0.07 -30.60 -11.72
CA ASP A 126 -0.99 -30.09 -10.84
C ASP A 126 -0.42 -29.58 -9.51
N ARG A 127 0.43 -30.37 -8.85
CA ARG A 127 1.09 -29.97 -7.60
C ARG A 127 1.99 -28.74 -7.79
N GLN A 128 2.74 -28.67 -8.89
CA GLN A 128 3.63 -27.54 -9.17
C GLN A 128 2.84 -26.25 -9.45
N PHE A 129 1.74 -26.33 -10.20
CA PHE A 129 0.87 -25.19 -10.47
C PHE A 129 0.23 -24.66 -9.19
N THR A 130 -0.31 -25.54 -8.34
CA THR A 130 -0.86 -25.15 -7.03
C THR A 130 0.20 -24.56 -6.12
N ALA A 131 1.40 -25.16 -6.04
CA ALA A 131 2.49 -24.61 -5.24
C ALA A 131 2.90 -23.21 -5.73
N THR A 132 2.97 -23.01 -7.05
CA THR A 132 3.32 -21.72 -7.64
C THR A 132 2.22 -20.68 -7.38
N ALA A 133 0.93 -21.07 -7.46
CA ALA A 133 -0.18 -20.19 -7.14
C ALA A 133 -0.09 -19.69 -5.69
N ALA A 134 0.12 -20.60 -4.73
CA ALA A 134 0.27 -20.26 -3.30
C ALA A 134 1.47 -19.33 -3.03
N MET A 135 2.60 -19.54 -3.73
CA MET A 135 3.75 -18.64 -3.63
C MET A 135 3.43 -17.24 -4.15
N LEU A 136 2.74 -17.14 -5.29
CA LEU A 136 2.35 -15.87 -5.88
C LEU A 136 1.33 -15.12 -5.01
N GLU A 137 0.36 -15.82 -4.42
CA GLU A 137 -0.57 -15.22 -3.44
C GLU A 137 0.17 -14.64 -2.24
N THR A 138 1.22 -15.33 -1.75
CA THR A 138 2.08 -14.83 -0.67
C THR A 138 2.81 -13.56 -1.07
N VAL A 139 3.35 -13.52 -2.30
CA VAL A 139 4.02 -12.33 -2.86
C VAL A 139 3.04 -11.16 -2.99
N GLU A 140 1.82 -11.42 -3.46
CA GLU A 140 0.78 -10.39 -3.55
C GLU A 140 0.37 -9.82 -2.21
N SER A 141 0.21 -10.67 -1.20
CA SER A 141 -0.07 -10.24 0.16
C SER A 141 1.03 -9.30 0.67
N ALA A 142 2.30 -9.66 0.45
CA ALA A 142 3.43 -8.82 0.84
C ALA A 142 3.45 -7.46 0.12
N PHE A 143 3.08 -7.41 -1.17
CA PHE A 143 2.94 -6.14 -1.89
C PHE A 143 1.74 -5.30 -1.42
N ALA A 144 0.63 -5.95 -1.07
CA ALA A 144 -0.53 -5.26 -0.51
C ALA A 144 -0.19 -4.63 0.84
N ASP A 145 0.45 -5.38 1.75
CA ASP A 145 0.93 -4.87 3.04
C ASP A 145 1.90 -3.70 2.86
N LEU A 146 2.81 -3.80 1.89
CA LEU A 146 3.76 -2.72 1.59
C LEU A 146 3.04 -1.46 1.09
N HIS A 147 2.04 -1.63 0.24
CA HIS A 147 1.25 -0.51 -0.26
C HIS A 147 0.44 0.15 0.85
N GLU A 148 -0.19 -0.62 1.74
CA GLU A 148 -0.91 -0.10 2.90
C GLU A 148 0.01 0.70 3.82
N ARG A 149 1.20 0.17 4.14
CA ARG A 149 2.20 0.90 4.93
C ARG A 149 2.68 2.18 4.25
N TYR A 150 2.84 2.14 2.92
CA TYR A 150 3.20 3.34 2.17
C TYR A 150 2.11 4.41 2.27
N GLU A 151 0.83 4.03 2.12
CA GLU A 151 -0.30 4.95 2.27
C GLU A 151 -0.40 5.49 3.70
N GLU A 152 -0.19 4.65 4.72
CA GLU A 152 -0.12 5.08 6.12
C GLU A 152 0.98 6.13 6.32
N VAL A 153 2.21 5.84 5.89
CA VAL A 153 3.33 6.79 6.00
C VAL A 153 3.01 8.08 5.25
N ARG A 154 2.52 8.00 4.01
CA ARG A 154 2.16 9.16 3.19
C ARG A 154 1.11 10.04 3.87
N SER A 155 0.14 9.43 4.55
CA SER A 155 -0.96 10.13 5.23
C SER A 155 -0.48 11.07 6.34
N TYR A 156 0.70 10.82 6.94
CA TYR A 156 1.26 11.72 7.96
C TYR A 156 1.62 13.10 7.40
N TRP A 157 1.78 13.24 6.08
CA TRP A 157 2.01 14.52 5.40
C TRP A 157 0.75 15.09 4.74
N ASP A 158 -0.42 14.51 5.00
CA ASP A 158 -1.71 14.96 4.47
C ASP A 158 -2.52 15.69 5.54
N MET A 159 -2.71 17.01 5.37
CA MET A 159 -3.45 17.84 6.32
C MET A 159 -4.97 17.60 6.28
N ASP A 160 -5.49 17.04 5.20
CA ASP A 160 -6.90 16.65 5.12
C ASP A 160 -7.14 15.26 5.74
N GLY A 161 -6.08 14.57 6.16
CA GLY A 161 -6.09 13.26 6.78
C GLY A 161 -5.32 13.19 8.08
N GLU A 162 -4.44 12.20 8.19
CA GLU A 162 -3.72 11.85 9.42
C GLU A 162 -2.74 12.93 9.88
N GLY A 163 -2.27 13.80 8.97
CA GLY A 163 -1.33 14.88 9.26
C GLY A 163 -1.85 15.93 10.23
N ALA A 164 -3.15 16.25 10.20
CA ALA A 164 -3.78 17.22 11.11
C ALA A 164 -4.15 16.62 12.48
N LEU A 165 -4.04 15.29 12.66
CA LEU A 165 -4.42 14.67 13.93
C LEU A 165 -3.49 15.10 15.08
N PRO A 166 -4.04 15.32 16.29
CA PRO A 166 -3.29 15.85 17.40
C PRO A 166 -2.24 14.88 17.94
N LEU A 167 -1.09 15.42 18.35
CA LEU A 167 0.04 14.67 18.91
C LEU A 167 -0.20 14.26 20.37
N THR A 168 -1.02 13.23 20.55
CA THR A 168 -1.10 12.52 21.85
C THR A 168 0.11 11.61 22.06
N PRO A 169 0.43 11.19 23.31
CA PRO A 169 1.52 10.24 23.57
C PRO A 169 1.45 8.96 22.72
N ASN A 170 0.24 8.40 22.58
CA ASN A 170 0.03 7.20 21.73
C ASN A 170 0.33 7.51 20.27
N ARG A 171 -0.13 8.67 19.77
CA ARG A 171 0.10 9.08 18.39
C ARG A 171 1.58 9.26 18.09
N ILE A 172 2.31 9.91 18.99
CA ILE A 172 3.77 10.12 18.86
C ILE A 172 4.46 8.76 18.80
N ARG A 173 4.12 7.83 19.69
CA ARG A 173 4.66 6.46 19.68
C ARG A 173 4.41 5.77 18.35
N ASP A 174 3.19 5.85 17.82
CA ASP A 174 2.81 5.11 16.62
C ASP A 174 3.54 5.70 15.39
N VAL A 175 3.53 7.02 15.21
CA VAL A 175 4.31 7.72 14.16
C VAL A 175 5.80 7.39 14.27
N TRP A 176 6.35 7.40 15.49
CA TRP A 176 7.76 7.08 15.72
C TRP A 176 8.10 5.65 15.32
N ARG A 177 7.28 4.67 15.73
CA ARG A 177 7.49 3.26 15.42
C ARG A 177 7.37 2.97 13.93
N THR A 178 6.51 3.71 13.23
CA THR A 178 6.32 3.60 11.78
C THR A 178 7.49 4.22 11.01
N LEU A 179 7.93 5.44 11.37
CA LEU A 179 8.99 6.15 10.64
C LEU A 179 10.42 5.71 11.03
N LEU A 180 10.62 5.25 12.27
CA LEU A 180 11.93 4.89 12.83
C LEU A 180 11.91 3.50 13.48
N PRO A 181 11.54 2.43 12.75
CA PRO A 181 11.38 1.08 13.32
C PRO A 181 12.69 0.49 13.87
N HIS A 182 13.85 1.02 13.48
CA HIS A 182 15.18 0.55 13.87
C HIS A 182 15.79 1.32 15.06
N VAL A 183 15.13 2.37 15.55
CA VAL A 183 15.59 3.10 16.74
C VAL A 183 15.13 2.31 17.96
N ASP A 184 16.10 1.68 18.63
CA ASP A 184 15.94 0.59 19.59
C ASP A 184 14.95 0.91 20.72
N ARG A 185 14.05 -0.06 20.97
CA ARG A 185 12.92 0.08 21.90
C ARG A 185 13.40 -0.22 23.30
N LYS A 186 13.72 0.82 24.08
CA LYS A 186 13.64 0.64 25.53
C LYS A 186 12.18 0.38 25.91
N VAL A 187 11.98 -0.44 26.93
CA VAL A 187 10.64 -0.81 27.43
C VAL A 187 9.94 0.40 28.08
N ASP A 188 10.71 1.41 28.52
CA ASP A 188 10.26 2.53 29.34
C ASP A 188 10.37 3.90 28.62
N ASP A 189 9.96 3.99 27.35
CA ASP A 189 9.94 5.28 26.65
C ASP A 189 8.78 6.17 27.14
N ASP A 190 9.11 7.35 27.68
CA ASP A 190 8.13 8.32 28.19
C ASP A 190 7.56 9.18 27.04
N TRP A 191 6.54 8.64 26.38
CA TRP A 191 5.80 9.37 25.33
C TRP A 191 4.98 10.54 25.88
N GLY A 192 4.72 10.59 27.19
CA GLY A 192 4.10 11.73 27.86
C GLY A 192 5.05 12.93 27.85
N TRP A 193 6.28 12.70 28.29
CA TRP A 193 7.34 13.70 28.22
C TRP A 193 7.66 14.13 26.78
N ALA A 194 7.67 13.20 25.83
CA ALA A 194 7.81 13.53 24.41
C ALA A 194 6.72 14.51 23.93
N ALA A 195 5.47 14.31 24.36
CA ALA A 195 4.36 15.21 24.06
C ALA A 195 4.55 16.59 24.69
N GLU A 196 5.02 16.66 25.94
CA GLU A 196 5.34 17.93 26.62
C GLU A 196 6.42 18.71 25.88
N LEU A 197 7.50 18.04 25.44
CA LEU A 197 8.56 18.68 24.67
C LEU A 197 8.07 19.24 23.34
N LEU A 198 7.23 18.50 22.62
CA LEU A 198 6.65 18.93 21.35
C LEU A 198 5.69 20.13 21.57
N ALA A 199 4.82 20.03 22.57
CA ALA A 199 3.86 21.08 22.93
C ALA A 199 4.55 22.38 23.37
N ALA A 200 5.69 22.30 24.07
CA ALA A 200 6.49 23.48 24.44
C ALA A 200 6.92 24.32 23.23
N HIS A 201 7.04 23.70 22.04
CA HIS A 201 7.35 24.37 20.77
C HIS A 201 6.12 24.66 19.90
N GLY A 202 4.91 24.39 20.39
CA GLY A 202 3.67 24.51 19.62
C GLY A 202 3.51 23.45 18.54
N LEU A 203 4.22 22.32 18.65
CA LEU A 203 4.11 21.19 17.73
C LEU A 203 2.97 20.28 18.22
N ASN A 204 1.80 20.43 17.62
CA ASN A 204 0.56 19.80 18.04
C ASN A 204 0.00 18.82 17.01
N GLU A 205 0.52 18.79 15.78
CA GLU A 205 -0.02 18.03 14.66
C GLU A 205 0.95 16.95 14.16
N THR A 206 0.41 15.83 13.69
CA THR A 206 1.17 14.67 13.21
C THR A 206 2.19 15.05 12.13
N MET A 207 1.83 15.90 11.17
CA MET A 207 2.72 16.34 10.10
C MET A 207 3.95 17.07 10.64
N GLN A 208 3.82 17.80 11.74
CA GLN A 208 4.92 18.54 12.36
C GLN A 208 5.95 17.59 12.98
N LEU A 209 5.48 16.52 13.64
CA LEU A 209 6.36 15.45 14.12
C LEU A 209 7.02 14.71 12.95
N ALA A 210 6.25 14.31 11.94
CA ALA A 210 6.79 13.62 10.75
C ALA A 210 7.87 14.48 10.06
N GLY A 211 7.63 15.79 9.94
CA GLY A 211 8.60 16.76 9.44
C GLY A 211 9.84 16.89 10.31
N LEU A 212 9.73 16.74 11.64
CA LEU A 212 10.86 16.73 12.58
C LEU A 212 11.72 15.46 12.43
N LEU A 213 11.12 14.31 12.15
CA LEU A 213 11.78 12.99 12.02
C LEU A 213 12.45 12.74 10.65
N SER A 214 12.85 13.80 9.93
CA SER A 214 13.49 13.62 8.62
C SER A 214 14.84 12.88 8.70
N ALA A 215 15.08 11.95 7.76
CA ALA A 215 16.28 11.09 7.76
C ALA A 215 17.59 11.89 7.67
N ASN A 216 17.60 12.97 6.90
CA ASN A 216 18.74 13.88 6.80
C ASN A 216 19.02 14.55 8.15
N ARG A 217 18.01 15.15 8.79
CA ARG A 217 18.18 15.79 10.11
C ARG A 217 18.69 14.79 11.15
N ILE A 218 18.11 13.59 11.20
CA ILE A 218 18.54 12.54 12.13
C ILE A 218 20.01 12.15 11.89
N THR A 219 20.41 12.00 10.63
CA THR A 219 21.80 11.68 10.27
C THR A 219 22.76 12.77 10.73
N GLU A 220 22.40 14.04 10.52
CA GLU A 220 23.22 15.19 10.91
C GLU A 220 23.32 15.35 12.43
N VAL A 221 22.22 15.18 13.16
CA VAL A 221 22.20 15.20 14.62
C VAL A 221 23.08 14.10 15.20
N ARG A 222 22.96 12.87 14.68
CA ARG A 222 23.77 11.73 15.14
C ARG A 222 25.26 11.93 14.92
N LYS A 223 25.65 12.53 13.79
CA LYS A 223 27.04 12.90 13.51
C LYS A 223 27.54 14.00 14.45
N ALA A 224 26.73 15.04 14.65
CA ALA A 224 27.10 16.20 15.45
C ALA A 224 27.33 15.87 16.95
N LEU A 225 26.55 14.92 17.48
CA LEU A 225 26.59 14.51 18.87
C LEU A 225 27.39 13.22 19.12
N ASP A 226 28.11 12.72 18.10
CA ASP A 226 28.92 11.50 18.16
C ASP A 226 28.16 10.30 18.76
N HIS A 227 26.93 10.08 18.30
CA HIS A 227 26.11 8.97 18.78
C HIS A 227 26.69 7.62 18.31
N ARG A 228 27.49 6.99 19.17
CA ARG A 228 28.07 5.64 18.95
C ARG A 228 27.01 4.54 18.85
N TYR A 229 25.89 4.70 19.57
CA TYR A 229 24.73 3.82 19.52
C TYR A 229 23.48 4.63 19.18
N SER A 230 22.42 3.97 18.70
CA SER A 230 21.15 4.65 18.49
C SER A 230 20.60 5.11 19.85
N PRO A 231 20.43 6.42 20.10
CA PRO A 231 19.75 6.87 21.30
C PRO A 231 18.29 6.36 21.32
N GLY A 232 17.72 6.25 22.52
CA GLY A 232 16.29 5.99 22.68
C GLY A 232 15.43 7.14 22.11
N PRO A 233 14.12 6.93 21.93
CA PRO A 233 13.21 7.92 21.37
C PRO A 233 13.20 9.27 22.08
N ASP A 234 13.15 9.25 23.40
CA ASP A 234 13.20 10.41 24.29
C ASP A 234 14.43 11.29 24.01
N ARG A 235 15.61 10.68 24.02
CA ARG A 235 16.91 11.32 23.84
C ARG A 235 17.06 11.85 22.42
N LEU A 236 16.64 11.08 21.42
CA LEU A 236 16.72 11.50 20.02
C LEU A 236 15.78 12.67 19.73
N LEU A 237 14.55 12.64 20.25
CA LEU A 237 13.60 13.72 20.09
C LEU A 237 14.13 15.02 20.70
N ASP A 238 14.65 14.94 21.93
CA ASP A 238 15.26 16.05 22.64
C ASP A 238 16.43 16.67 21.84
N ASP A 239 17.26 15.83 21.20
CA ASP A 239 18.33 16.31 20.32
C ASP A 239 17.84 16.92 19.01
N LEU A 240 16.77 16.38 18.41
CA LEU A 240 16.18 16.93 17.19
C LEU A 240 15.58 18.32 17.47
N LEU A 241 14.92 18.48 18.62
CA LEU A 241 14.40 19.77 19.08
C LEU A 241 15.55 20.74 19.41
N LEU A 242 16.59 20.28 20.09
CA LEU A 242 17.79 21.08 20.35
C LEU A 242 18.47 21.53 19.06
N TRP A 243 18.58 20.63 18.08
CA TRP A 243 19.12 20.93 16.76
C TRP A 243 18.30 22.01 16.06
N GLN A 244 16.97 21.91 16.08
CA GLN A 244 16.10 22.83 15.35
C GLN A 244 15.97 24.20 16.04
N TYR A 245 15.84 24.23 17.37
CA TYR A 245 15.48 25.44 18.11
C TYR A 245 16.61 26.01 18.97
N GLY A 246 17.71 25.29 19.17
CA GLY A 246 18.90 25.78 19.90
C GLY A 246 18.58 26.22 21.32
N THR A 247 19.03 27.42 21.69
CA THR A 247 18.81 28.01 23.02
C THR A 247 17.34 28.10 23.39
N LYS A 248 16.45 28.38 22.43
CA LYS A 248 15.00 28.43 22.67
C LYS A 248 14.47 27.11 23.25
N HIS A 249 14.99 25.96 22.82
CA HIS A 249 14.58 24.68 23.40
C HIS A 249 15.03 24.52 24.85
N ILE A 250 16.23 25.01 25.18
CA ILE A 250 16.76 25.00 26.55
C ILE A 250 15.88 25.87 27.44
N ASP A 251 15.57 27.08 27.00
CA ASP A 251 14.77 28.03 27.77
C ASP A 251 13.33 27.54 28.01
N LEU A 252 12.76 26.81 27.05
CA LEU A 252 11.40 26.28 27.16
C LEU A 252 11.28 24.98 27.97
N THR A 253 12.35 24.19 28.08
CA THR A 253 12.22 22.79 28.55
C THR A 253 13.20 22.39 29.65
N ALA A 254 14.14 23.27 30.03
CA ALA A 254 15.04 23.04 31.16
C ALA A 254 14.57 23.83 32.40
N GLU A 255 15.32 23.73 33.50
CA GLU A 255 15.09 24.48 34.74
C GLU A 255 15.15 26.01 34.50
N ALA A 256 15.16 26.90 35.50
CA ALA A 256 15.50 28.32 35.26
C ALA A 256 17.04 28.53 35.30
N PRO A 257 17.62 29.55 34.63
CA PRO A 257 19.07 29.80 34.67
C PRO A 257 19.64 30.07 36.08
N ASP A 258 18.80 30.58 36.97
CA ASP A 258 19.09 30.90 38.37
C ASP A 258 18.75 29.76 39.34
N ALA A 259 18.07 28.70 38.88
CA ALA A 259 17.76 27.54 39.71
C ALA A 259 19.01 26.66 39.91
N VAL A 260 19.43 26.46 41.16
CA VAL A 260 20.57 25.60 41.49
C VAL A 260 20.08 24.41 42.33
N PRO A 261 20.26 23.15 41.86
CA PRO A 261 20.95 22.71 40.64
C PRO A 261 20.07 22.72 39.37
N HIS A 262 20.69 22.84 38.17
CA HIS A 262 20.02 22.79 36.86
C HIS A 262 20.65 21.74 35.90
N PRO A 263 20.62 20.43 36.26
CA PRO A 263 21.34 19.38 35.53
C PRO A 263 20.89 19.21 34.07
N ARG A 264 19.60 19.41 33.74
CA ARG A 264 19.12 19.29 32.36
C ARG A 264 19.64 20.43 31.49
N ARG A 265 19.59 21.67 31.98
CA ARG A 265 20.17 22.84 31.27
C ARG A 265 21.64 22.62 30.95
N ASP A 266 22.44 22.19 31.92
CA ASP A 266 23.88 21.98 31.72
C ASP A 266 24.16 20.92 30.64
N SER A 267 23.37 19.84 30.65
CA SER A 267 23.46 18.77 29.64
C SER A 267 23.09 19.29 28.24
N LEU A 268 22.02 20.07 28.11
CA LEU A 268 21.58 20.66 26.83
C LEU A 268 22.60 21.67 26.29
N LEU A 269 23.12 22.56 27.14
CA LEU A 269 24.15 23.54 26.76
C LEU A 269 25.41 22.87 26.23
N ARG A 270 25.84 21.77 26.88
CA ARG A 270 26.99 20.98 26.41
C ARG A 270 26.74 20.38 25.03
N ARG A 271 25.55 19.81 24.79
CA ARG A 271 25.16 19.24 23.49
C ARG A 271 25.03 20.29 22.40
N LEU A 272 24.45 21.45 22.72
CA LEU A 272 24.32 22.57 21.79
C LEU A 272 25.68 23.04 21.30
N ARG A 273 26.67 23.18 22.20
CA ARG A 273 28.05 23.51 21.83
C ARG A 273 28.68 22.49 20.86
N GLN A 274 28.36 21.20 21.00
CA GLN A 274 28.83 20.17 20.06
C GLN A 274 28.17 20.34 18.69
N ILE A 275 26.86 20.56 18.65
CA ILE A 275 26.10 20.84 17.43
C ILE A 275 26.65 22.07 16.69
N GLU A 276 26.91 23.15 17.41
CA GLU A 276 27.46 24.40 16.84
C GLU A 276 28.86 24.18 16.25
N ARG A 277 29.73 23.47 16.96
CA ARG A 277 31.06 23.10 16.44
C ARG A 277 30.97 22.30 15.15
N TYR A 278 30.08 21.30 15.10
CA TYR A 278 29.87 20.48 13.90
C TYR A 278 29.34 21.32 12.71
N ARG A 279 28.45 22.28 12.96
CA ARG A 279 27.97 23.21 11.91
C ARG A 279 29.07 24.08 11.35
N LEU A 280 30.04 24.50 12.18
CA LEU A 280 31.20 25.28 11.73
C LEU A 280 32.13 24.45 10.84
N THR A 281 32.27 23.15 11.09
CA THR A 281 33.10 22.26 10.24
C THR A 281 32.51 21.95 8.87
N LYS A 282 31.24 22.32 8.63
CA LYS A 282 30.50 22.08 7.38
C LYS A 282 30.36 23.30 6.47
N LYS A 283 30.73 24.49 6.96
CA LYS A 283 30.82 25.71 6.14
C LYS A 283 32.17 25.78 5.45
#